data_AF-A0A345HNE8-F1
#
_entry.id   AF-A0A345HNE8-F1
#
_cell.length_a   1.000
_cell.length_b   1.000
_cell.length_c   1.000
_cell.angle_alpha   90.00
_cell.angle_beta   90.00
_cell.angle_gamma   90.00
#
_symmetry.space_group_name_H-M   'P 1'
#
loop_
_entity.id
_entity.type
_entity.pdbx_description
1 polymer ?
#
loop_
_entity_poly.entity_id
_entity_poly.type
_entity_poly.pdbx_seq_one_letter_code
_entity_poly.pdbx_strand_id
1 'polypeptide(L)'
;MLLDPDAISFDADRALAPHRMMPPPAEIADLTVRLISHGARLVAVVEAIPESQHSVRAKGALKDWYDLTDGGPGEGAMANWVHMRAMARMCRTFMDYLRGRT
;
A
#
# COMPACT_ATOMS: atom_id res chain seq x y z
N MET A 1 -16.10 7.01 -6.82
CA MET A 1 -15.00 6.39 -7.57
C MET A 1 -14.85 4.98 -7.00
N LEU A 2 -15.09 3.93 -7.80
CA LEU A 2 -15.10 2.55 -7.32
C LEU A 2 -13.67 2.05 -7.05
N LEU A 3 -13.49 1.25 -6.00
CA LEU A 3 -12.27 0.47 -5.80
C LEU A 3 -12.14 -0.53 -6.95
N ASP A 4 -10.94 -0.66 -7.51
CA ASP A 4 -10.60 -1.67 -8.52
C ASP A 4 -9.56 -2.63 -7.91
N PRO A 5 -9.99 -3.75 -7.29
CA PRO A 5 -9.10 -4.68 -6.61
C PRO A 5 -8.06 -5.32 -7.54
N ASP A 6 -8.37 -5.46 -8.83
CA ASP A 6 -7.49 -6.09 -9.80
C ASP A 6 -6.35 -5.14 -10.16
N ALA A 7 -6.64 -3.86 -10.39
CA ALA A 7 -5.63 -2.84 -10.61
C ALA A 7 -4.68 -2.69 -9.40
N ILE A 8 -5.23 -2.71 -8.19
CA ILE A 8 -4.44 -2.63 -6.94
C ILE A 8 -3.53 -3.86 -6.83
N SER A 9 -4.07 -5.05 -7.06
CA SER A 9 -3.30 -6.30 -6.99
C SER A 9 -2.17 -6.32 -8.03
N PHE A 10 -2.44 -5.91 -9.27
CA PHE A 10 -1.43 -5.82 -10.32
C PHE A 10 -0.27 -4.89 -9.97
N ASP A 11 -0.56 -3.67 -9.50
CA ASP A 11 0.48 -2.71 -9.11
C ASP A 11 1.25 -3.18 -7.88
N ALA A 12 0.58 -3.82 -6.91
CA ALA A 12 1.24 -4.42 -5.75
C ALA A 12 2.16 -5.59 -6.12
N ASP A 13 1.75 -6.45 -7.05
CA ASP A 13 2.55 -7.57 -7.56
C ASP A 13 3.82 -7.07 -8.26
N ARG A 14 3.67 -6.05 -9.12
CA ARG A 14 4.80 -5.39 -9.80
C ARG A 14 5.80 -4.80 -8.81
N ALA A 15 5.31 -4.11 -7.78
CA ALA A 15 6.17 -3.53 -6.76
C ALA A 15 6.88 -4.60 -5.91
N LEU A 16 6.20 -5.72 -5.67
CA LEU A 16 6.70 -6.82 -4.83
C LEU A 16 7.55 -7.84 -5.58
N ALA A 17 7.80 -7.63 -6.87
CA ALA A 17 8.68 -8.45 -7.70
C ALA A 17 10.08 -8.64 -7.07
N PRO A 18 10.79 -9.75 -7.39
CA PRO A 18 12.14 -10.00 -6.90
C PRO A 18 13.12 -8.87 -7.27
N HIS A 19 14.15 -8.64 -6.46
CA HIS A 19 15.14 -7.56 -6.66
C HIS A 19 15.78 -7.54 -8.06
N ARG A 20 16.01 -8.70 -8.68
CA ARG A 20 16.52 -8.79 -10.07
C ARG A 20 15.59 -8.17 -11.13
N MET A 21 14.33 -7.94 -10.77
CA MET A 21 13.30 -7.29 -11.59
C MET A 21 12.97 -5.88 -11.06
N MET A 22 13.87 -5.29 -10.27
CA MET A 22 13.68 -3.94 -9.74
C MET A 22 13.45 -2.95 -10.91
N PRO A 23 12.34 -2.20 -10.88
CA PRO A 23 12.09 -1.17 -11.89
C PRO A 23 13.16 -0.08 -11.93
N PRO A 24 13.33 0.62 -13.06
CA PRO A 24 14.15 1.83 -13.10
C PRO A 24 13.56 2.93 -12.19
N PRO A 25 14.35 3.91 -11.74
CA PRO A 25 13.93 4.91 -10.74
C PRO A 25 12.65 5.68 -11.10
N ALA A 26 12.47 6.08 -12.36
CA ALA A 26 11.25 6.77 -12.80
C ALA A 26 9.99 5.90 -12.62
N GLU A 27 10.10 4.61 -12.94
CA GLU A 27 9.00 3.65 -12.77
C GLU A 27 8.71 3.37 -11.30
N ILE A 28 9.73 3.38 -10.43
CA ILE A 28 9.54 3.30 -8.98
C ILE A 28 8.72 4.49 -8.49
N ALA A 29 9.04 5.71 -8.94
CA ALA A 29 8.29 6.91 -8.57
C ALA A 29 6.83 6.83 -9.03
N ASP A 30 6.60 6.48 -10.30
CA ASP A 30 5.25 6.34 -10.86
C ASP A 30 4.43 5.24 -10.16
N LEU A 31 5.05 4.11 -9.85
CA LEU A 31 4.39 3.02 -9.15
C LEU A 31 4.09 3.39 -7.69
N THR A 32 4.97 4.15 -7.04
CA THR A 32 4.74 4.68 -5.68
C THR A 32 3.52 5.60 -5.64
N VAL A 33 3.40 6.55 -6.58
CA VAL A 33 2.24 7.46 -6.66
C VAL A 33 0.93 6.69 -6.86
N ARG A 34 0.94 5.67 -7.72
CA ARG A 34 -0.23 4.80 -7.94
C ARG A 34 -0.60 4.02 -6.68
N LEU A 35 0.38 3.44 -5.99
CA LEU A 35 0.16 2.71 -4.74
C LEU A 35 -0.34 3.61 -3.62
N ILE A 36 0.14 4.86 -3.50
CA ILE A 36 -0.42 5.84 -2.55
C ILE A 36 -1.88 6.14 -2.89
N SER A 37 -2.19 6.35 -4.17
CA SER A 37 -3.57 6.60 -4.62
C SER A 37 -4.51 5.41 -4.36
N HIS A 38 -4.00 4.18 -4.52
CA HIS A 38 -4.71 2.95 -4.14
C HIS A 38 -4.90 2.85 -2.63
N GLY A 39 -3.84 3.06 -1.86
CA GLY A 39 -3.84 3.02 -0.40
C GLY A 39 -4.82 4.02 0.21
N ALA A 40 -4.84 5.27 -0.25
CA ALA A 40 -5.76 6.29 0.23
C ALA A 40 -7.24 5.88 0.05
N ARG A 41 -7.56 5.25 -1.09
CA ARG A 41 -8.91 4.74 -1.34
C ARG A 41 -9.26 3.55 -0.44
N LEU A 42 -8.32 2.65 -0.20
CA LEU A 42 -8.51 1.51 0.71
C LEU A 42 -8.69 1.99 2.16
N VAL A 43 -7.86 2.93 2.61
CA VAL A 43 -7.93 3.53 3.95
C VAL A 43 -9.28 4.19 4.16
N ALA A 44 -9.78 4.97 3.21
CA ALA A 44 -11.11 5.59 3.32
C ALA A 44 -12.24 4.55 3.54
N VAL A 45 -12.14 3.37 2.92
CA VAL A 45 -13.11 2.28 3.13
C VAL A 45 -12.91 1.59 4.48
N VAL A 46 -11.67 1.38 4.91
CA VAL A 46 -11.35 0.79 6.21
C VAL A 46 -11.80 1.71 7.35
N GLU A 47 -11.59 3.01 7.24
CA GLU A 47 -11.99 4.00 8.25
C GLU A 47 -13.49 4.21 8.35
N ALA A 48 -14.25 3.92 7.28
CA ALA A 48 -15.71 3.89 7.35
C ALA A 48 -16.26 2.74 8.21
N ILE A 49 -15.45 1.73 8.51
CA ILE A 49 -15.81 0.63 9.42
C ILE A 49 -15.60 1.10 10.86
N PRO A 50 -16.56 0.89 11.79
CA PRO A 50 -16.36 1.23 13.20
C PRO A 50 -15.09 0.60 13.77
N GLU A 51 -14.30 1.37 14.51
CA GLU A 51 -13.00 0.94 15.02
C GLU A 51 -13.08 -0.31 15.93
N SER A 52 -14.23 -0.51 16.60
CA SER A 52 -14.52 -1.71 17.39
C SER A 52 -14.56 -3.01 16.56
N GLN A 53 -14.68 -2.89 15.23
CA GLN A 53 -14.70 -4.01 14.28
C GLN A 53 -13.37 -4.16 13.51
N HIS A 54 -12.39 -3.29 13.77
CA HIS A 54 -11.06 -3.44 13.18
C HIS A 54 -10.32 -4.60 13.83
N SER A 55 -9.71 -5.44 13.00
CA SER A 55 -8.77 -6.44 13.50
C SER A 55 -7.50 -5.74 14.02
N VAL A 56 -6.75 -6.39 14.92
CA VAL A 56 -5.43 -5.88 15.37
C VAL A 56 -4.52 -5.59 14.18
N ARG A 57 -4.57 -6.44 13.15
CA ARG A 57 -3.80 -6.27 11.91
C ARG A 57 -4.22 -5.01 11.14
N ALA A 58 -5.52 -4.74 11.03
CA ALA A 58 -6.02 -3.53 10.37
C ALA A 58 -5.63 -2.25 11.11
N LYS A 59 -5.66 -2.26 12.45
CA LYS A 59 -5.20 -1.13 13.27
C LYS A 59 -3.71 -0.83 13.08
N GLY A 60 -2.87 -1.88 13.10
CA GLY A 60 -1.44 -1.75 12.81
C GLY A 60 -1.18 -1.20 11.40
N ALA A 61 -1.89 -1.73 10.41
CA ALA A 61 -1.82 -1.26 9.03
C ALA A 61 -2.21 0.22 8.87
N LEU A 62 -3.26 0.70 9.56
CA LEU A 62 -3.64 2.11 9.54
C LEU A 62 -2.54 3.01 10.14
N LYS A 63 -1.95 2.61 11.28
CA LYS A 63 -0.83 3.34 11.86
C LYS A 63 0.35 3.40 10.90
N ASP A 64 0.77 2.26 10.37
CA ASP A 64 1.89 2.15 9.44
C ASP A 64 1.64 2.95 8.14
N TRP A 65 0.39 3.00 7.67
CA TRP A 65 -0.01 3.84 6.54
C TRP A 65 0.32 5.32 6.81
N TYR A 66 -0.13 5.84 7.95
CA TYR A 66 0.11 7.24 8.31
C TYR A 66 1.60 7.54 8.47
N ASP A 67 2.35 6.66 9.16
CA ASP A 67 3.79 6.79 9.33
C ASP A 67 4.52 6.83 7.96
N LEU A 68 4.14 5.95 7.02
CA LEU A 68 4.73 5.90 5.69
C LEU A 68 4.39 7.13 4.85
N THR A 69 3.14 7.61 4.89
CA THR A 69 2.74 8.77 4.08
C THR A 69 3.29 10.10 4.61
N ASP A 70 3.50 10.21 5.92
CA ASP A 70 4.06 11.43 6.54
C ASP A 70 5.59 11.47 6.40
N GLY A 71 6.26 10.33 6.61
CA GLY A 71 7.72 10.25 6.55
C GLY A 71 8.32 10.14 5.15
N GLY A 72 7.57 9.62 4.17
CA GLY A 72 8.07 9.41 2.80
C GLY A 72 9.19 8.35 2.72
N PRO A 73 9.94 8.29 1.60
CA PRO A 73 11.13 7.46 1.50
C PRO A 73 12.24 8.02 2.40
N GLY A 74 12.98 7.12 3.06
CA GLY A 74 14.19 7.49 3.82
C GLY A 74 15.38 7.83 2.93
N GLU A 75 16.57 7.86 3.53
CA GLU A 75 17.81 8.17 2.81
C GLU A 75 18.46 6.95 2.15
N GLY A 76 19.14 7.18 1.02
CA GLY A 76 20.02 6.20 0.37
C GLY A 76 19.51 5.61 -0.95
N ALA A 77 20.42 4.87 -1.62
CA ALA A 77 20.24 4.43 -3.01
C ALA A 77 19.01 3.54 -3.27
N MET A 78 18.46 2.92 -2.22
CA MET A 78 17.37 1.95 -2.31
C MET A 78 16.10 2.40 -1.56
N ALA A 79 16.11 3.58 -0.96
CA ALA A 79 15.04 4.00 -0.07
C ALA A 79 13.69 4.12 -0.79
N ASN A 80 13.68 4.66 -2.01
CA ASN A 80 12.49 4.74 -2.86
C ASN A 80 11.92 3.35 -3.19
N TRP A 81 12.77 2.38 -3.47
CA TRP A 81 12.33 1.00 -3.76
C TRP A 81 11.73 0.33 -2.53
N VAL A 82 12.35 0.49 -1.37
CA VAL A 82 11.85 -0.05 -0.09
C VAL A 82 10.53 0.61 0.30
N HIS A 83 10.43 1.93 0.15
CA HIS A 83 9.22 2.69 0.41
C HIS A 83 8.05 2.24 -0.48
N MET A 84 8.28 2.15 -1.80
CA MET A 84 7.31 1.61 -2.75
C MET A 84 6.80 0.23 -2.34
N ARG A 85 7.70 -0.66 -1.91
CA ARG A 85 7.34 -2.02 -1.47
C ARG A 85 6.55 -2.02 -0.17
N ALA A 86 6.86 -1.11 0.76
CA ALA A 86 6.09 -0.95 1.98
C ALA A 86 4.64 -0.52 1.64
N MET A 87 4.47 0.45 0.74
CA MET A 87 3.15 0.86 0.23
C MET A 87 2.38 -0.30 -0.40
N ALA A 88 3.04 -1.14 -1.21
CA ALA A 88 2.42 -2.32 -1.82
C ALA A 88 1.97 -3.37 -0.79
N ARG A 89 2.77 -3.66 0.24
CA ARG A 89 2.38 -4.58 1.33
C ARG A 89 1.20 -4.03 2.13
N MET A 90 1.15 -2.71 2.29
CA MET A 90 0.06 -2.03 2.96
C MET A 90 -1.26 -2.22 2.19
N CYS A 91 -1.24 -1.94 0.88
CA CYS A 91 -2.39 -2.16 0.01
C CYS A 91 -2.91 -3.60 0.09
N ARG A 92 -2.02 -4.60 0.03
CA ARG A 92 -2.42 -6.02 0.21
C ARG A 92 -3.04 -6.29 1.57
N THR A 93 -2.50 -5.74 2.64
CA THR A 93 -3.04 -5.94 3.99
C THR A 93 -4.46 -5.40 4.13
N PHE A 94 -4.74 -4.21 3.56
CA PHE A 94 -6.10 -3.68 3.53
C PHE A 94 -7.03 -4.50 2.63
N MET A 95 -6.58 -4.92 1.44
CA MET A 95 -7.38 -5.78 0.56
C MET A 95 -7.75 -7.11 1.23
N ASP A 96 -6.79 -7.76 1.90
CA ASP A 96 -7.03 -9.02 2.61
C ASP A 96 -8.02 -8.83 3.78
N TYR A 97 -7.88 -7.72 4.53
CA TYR A 97 -8.82 -7.38 5.59
C TYR A 97 -10.24 -7.15 5.06
N LEU A 98 -10.40 -6.42 3.96
CA LEU A 98 -11.70 -6.13 3.35
C LEU A 98 -12.33 -7.39 2.74
N ARG A 99 -11.55 -8.25 2.08
CA ARG A 99 -12.02 -9.53 1.52
C ARG A 99 -12.48 -10.51 2.60
N GLY A 100 -11.84 -10.52 3.78
CA GLY A 100 -12.27 -11.34 4.90
C GLY A 100 -13.63 -10.94 5.51
N ARG A 101 -14.24 -9.85 5.04
CA ARG A 101 -15.52 -9.30 5.53
C ARG A 101 -16.67 -9.44 4.52
N THR A 102 -16.38 -9.81 3.28
CA THR A 102 -17.38 -10.13 2.24
C THR A 102 -17.69 -11.61 2.26
#